data_AF-A0A955PF99-F1
#
_entry.id   AF-A0A955PF99-F1
#
_cell.length_a   1.000
_cell.length_b   1.000
_cell.length_c   1.000
_cell.angle_alpha   90.00
_cell.angle_beta   90.00
_cell.angle_gamma   90.00
#
_symmetry.space_group_name_H-M   'P 1'
#
loop_
_entity.id
_entity.type
_entity.pdbx_description
1 polymer ?
#
loop_
_entity_poly.entity_id
_entity_poly.type
_entity_poly.pdbx_seq_one_letter_code
_entity_poly.pdbx_strand_id
1 'polypeptide(L)'
;CLIPKNPQPEPVERIEANWELCEPTSLKDFSAVAWYFAKELRKSDQLKDIPIGLIDSSYGGTRVEAWMSETYLKENFPDAEVKDSFLGNPPSSMYNGMIHALIPYTLRGVLWYQGESNVESPSFYRNLFPGLIEEWRTKWDRPDLPFYFVQLPNFAERFDGAYLTRMREVQDHVSKTVPHTAMAVTYDVGDAFDIHPADKKPVGERLGRIARALTYGEDIVHSGPTFKSMATEGSQVRIKFDHAGGGLTPKPDCDPVSGFVVCGEDGLFWNAEARIEGDSLILSSPEVPNPKYVRYAWEGDPEANFYNAEGLPAAPFRTDDFEIEDMQLWKQFPRYTFESSVYRAVVEGDGCLTELRIGEDSFLDSSHILSRGVFYVGVFANPIPLTQFEKAGPTIFEAKNTKQSIRYRFLQDRILIELSNSEREAARFVMVLNSRIESVPMEGELNEPRRAILGDSYLEIPALGRLSGPFAEGCPLWEISLEPGEEKTIELKVGKTDE
;
A
#
# COMPACT_ATOMS: atom_id res chain seq x y z
N CYS A 1 25.03 14.01 15.30
CA CYS A 1 24.53 15.36 15.62
C CYS A 1 23.02 15.34 15.40
N LEU A 2 22.23 15.40 16.47
CA LEU A 2 20.77 15.46 16.36
C LEU A 2 20.34 16.94 16.35
N ILE A 3 19.64 17.36 15.31
CA ILE A 3 19.14 18.73 15.20
C ILE A 3 17.86 18.86 16.03
N PRO A 4 17.76 19.86 16.92
CA PRO A 4 16.53 20.14 17.65
C PRO A 4 15.36 20.39 16.70
N LYS A 5 14.21 19.79 17.00
CA LYS A 5 12.95 20.03 16.32
C LYS A 5 12.48 21.46 16.60
N ASN A 6 12.81 22.37 15.70
CA ASN A 6 12.62 23.80 15.92
C ASN A 6 12.18 24.51 14.63
N PRO A 7 10.93 24.29 14.15
CA PRO A 7 10.41 25.05 13.00
C PRO A 7 10.40 26.55 13.29
N GLN A 8 10.84 27.36 12.34
CA GLN A 8 10.94 28.82 12.50
C GLN A 8 10.32 29.55 11.32
N PRO A 9 9.64 30.69 11.53
CA PRO A 9 9.05 31.47 10.43
C PRO A 9 10.12 32.11 9.53
N GLU A 10 11.33 32.34 10.05
CA GLU A 10 12.45 32.97 9.36
C GLU A 10 13.73 32.14 9.53
N PRO A 11 14.67 32.18 8.57
CA PRO A 11 15.92 31.45 8.67
C PRO A 11 16.72 31.80 9.92
N VAL A 12 17.19 30.77 10.63
CA VAL A 12 18.12 30.95 11.76
C VAL A 12 19.56 30.78 11.30
N GLU A 13 20.46 31.57 11.89
CA GLU A 13 21.90 31.52 11.61
C GLU A 13 22.63 30.50 12.47
N ARG A 14 21.99 30.00 13.53
CA ARG A 14 22.60 29.09 14.50
C ARG A 14 21.59 28.10 15.06
N ILE A 15 22.03 26.86 15.18
CA ILE A 15 21.33 25.76 15.84
C ILE A 15 22.19 25.30 17.04
N GLU A 16 21.56 25.17 18.21
CA GLU A 16 22.20 24.58 19.39
C GLU A 16 22.11 23.05 19.31
N ALA A 17 23.11 22.43 18.69
CA ALA A 17 23.25 20.98 18.57
C ALA A 17 24.70 20.54 18.81
N ASN A 18 24.89 19.32 19.33
CA ASN A 18 26.21 18.78 19.65
C ASN A 18 26.57 17.57 18.78
N TRP A 19 27.86 17.47 18.46
CA TRP A 19 28.45 16.23 17.98
C TRP A 19 28.68 15.31 19.17
N GLU A 20 28.18 14.09 19.08
CA GLU A 20 28.31 13.07 20.12
C GLU A 20 28.90 11.79 19.50
N LEU A 21 29.64 11.03 20.31
CA LEU A 21 30.07 9.70 19.94
C LEU A 21 28.86 8.79 19.78
N CYS A 22 28.94 7.85 18.83
CA CYS A 22 27.86 6.89 18.58
C CYS A 22 27.85 5.82 19.69
N GLU A 23 26.99 6.03 20.70
CA GLU A 23 26.83 5.15 21.85
C GLU A 23 25.34 4.83 22.08
N PRO A 24 24.98 3.75 22.81
CA PRO A 24 23.57 3.41 23.06
C PRO A 24 22.72 4.56 23.62
N THR A 25 23.32 5.45 24.41
CA THR A 25 22.67 6.63 24.99
C THR A 25 22.33 7.69 23.93
N SER A 26 23.28 8.05 23.08
CA SER A 26 23.10 9.05 22.01
C SER A 26 22.22 8.54 20.87
N LEU A 27 22.11 7.21 20.71
CA LEU A 27 21.32 6.59 19.63
C LEU A 27 19.82 6.51 19.90
N LYS A 28 19.40 6.65 21.17
CA LYS A 28 18.01 6.45 21.58
C LYS A 28 17.02 7.28 20.74
N ASP A 29 17.36 8.54 20.49
CA ASP A 29 16.50 9.50 19.78
C ASP A 29 17.03 9.81 18.36
N PHE A 30 18.02 9.05 17.88
CA PHE A 30 18.65 9.23 16.58
C PHE A 30 18.05 8.30 15.52
N SER A 31 18.05 8.71 14.26
CA SER A 31 17.55 7.91 13.15
C SER A 31 18.22 6.53 13.05
N ALA A 32 17.42 5.48 13.23
CA ALA A 32 17.85 4.10 13.03
C ALA A 32 18.31 3.85 11.58
N VAL A 33 17.64 4.44 10.59
CA VAL A 33 18.02 4.34 9.17
C VAL A 33 19.42 4.93 8.96
N ALA A 34 19.68 6.13 9.49
CA ALA A 34 20.99 6.77 9.37
C ALA A 34 22.09 5.97 10.09
N TRP A 35 21.78 5.34 11.22
CA TRP A 35 22.72 4.46 11.90
C TRP A 35 23.07 3.21 11.10
N TYR A 36 22.07 2.49 10.58
CA TYR A 36 22.30 1.32 9.72
C TYR A 36 23.03 1.70 8.42
N PHE A 37 22.72 2.87 7.85
CA PHE A 37 23.48 3.45 6.75
C PHE A 37 24.97 3.60 7.09
N ALA A 38 25.31 4.27 8.20
CA ALA A 38 26.70 4.44 8.58
C ALA A 38 27.39 3.11 8.91
N LYS A 39 26.68 2.17 9.52
CA LYS A 39 27.19 0.82 9.79
C LYS A 39 27.51 0.06 8.50
N GLU A 40 26.67 0.16 7.49
CA GLU A 40 26.95 -0.40 6.16
C GLU A 40 28.12 0.34 5.50
N LEU A 41 28.13 1.67 5.58
CA LEU A 41 29.16 2.50 4.97
C LEU A 41 30.55 2.25 5.56
N ARG A 42 30.64 1.89 6.85
CA ARG A 42 31.87 1.45 7.52
C ARG A 42 32.51 0.19 6.93
N LYS A 43 31.80 -0.56 6.08
CA LYS A 43 32.36 -1.68 5.32
C LYS A 43 33.24 -1.23 4.15
N SER A 44 33.24 0.07 3.83
CA SER A 44 34.13 0.64 2.81
C SER A 44 35.57 0.67 3.28
N ASP A 45 36.47 0.05 2.52
CA ASP A 45 37.91 0.12 2.79
C ASP A 45 38.46 1.56 2.71
N GLN A 46 37.85 2.40 1.88
CA GLN A 46 38.23 3.82 1.74
C GLN A 46 37.91 4.66 2.99
N LEU A 47 36.98 4.19 3.83
CA LEU A 47 36.50 4.91 5.01
C LEU A 47 37.00 4.31 6.33
N LYS A 48 37.88 3.30 6.28
CA LYS A 48 38.35 2.57 7.45
C LYS A 48 38.91 3.50 8.54
N ASP A 49 39.66 4.52 8.13
CA ASP A 49 40.33 5.48 9.03
C ASP A 49 39.72 6.89 8.97
N ILE A 50 38.56 7.04 8.31
CA ILE A 50 37.86 8.33 8.16
C ILE A 50 36.68 8.38 9.15
N PRO A 51 36.57 9.39 10.02
CA PRO A 51 35.38 9.57 10.85
C PRO A 51 34.13 9.79 9.99
N ILE A 52 33.07 9.03 10.26
CA ILE A 52 31.76 9.23 9.63
C ILE A 52 30.90 10.07 10.57
N GLY A 53 30.57 11.30 10.15
CA GLY A 53 29.64 12.17 10.85
C GLY A 53 28.24 12.08 10.23
N LEU A 54 27.22 11.95 11.08
CA LEU A 54 25.81 12.01 10.68
C LEU A 54 25.13 13.22 11.35
N ILE A 55 24.37 13.97 10.55
CA ILE A 55 23.45 15.01 11.01
C ILE A 55 22.03 14.49 10.79
N ASP A 56 21.26 14.35 11.86
CA ASP A 56 19.84 13.97 11.81
C ASP A 56 19.00 15.24 11.94
N SER A 57 18.43 15.66 10.82
CA SER A 57 17.46 16.76 10.73
C SER A 57 16.16 16.21 10.17
N SER A 58 15.36 15.60 11.04
CA SER A 58 14.12 14.93 10.69
C SER A 58 12.92 15.43 11.53
N TYR A 59 11.76 15.53 10.90
CA TYR A 59 10.53 15.99 11.54
C TYR A 59 9.31 15.31 10.93
N GLY A 60 8.54 14.60 11.76
CA GLY A 60 7.39 13.79 11.33
C GLY A 60 6.20 14.62 10.82
N GLY A 61 5.49 14.09 9.82
CA GLY A 61 4.27 14.71 9.26
C GLY A 61 4.52 15.94 8.40
N THR A 62 5.77 16.19 8.00
CA THR A 62 6.15 17.35 7.17
C THR A 62 6.00 17.05 5.69
N ARG A 63 5.61 18.07 4.94
CA ARG A 63 5.60 18.09 3.48
C ARG A 63 6.96 18.57 2.95
N VAL A 64 7.33 18.23 1.72
CA VAL A 64 8.62 18.62 1.12
C VAL A 64 8.83 20.14 1.09
N GLU A 65 7.76 20.91 0.92
CA GLU A 65 7.75 22.37 0.86
C GLU A 65 8.12 23.01 2.20
N ALA A 66 8.01 22.27 3.31
CA ALA A 66 8.52 22.74 4.61
C ALA A 66 10.06 22.83 4.64
N TRP A 67 10.74 22.11 3.74
CA TRP A 67 12.19 21.95 3.66
C TRP A 67 12.85 22.74 2.52
N MET A 68 12.08 23.60 1.86
CA MET A 68 12.53 24.52 0.80
C MET A 68 12.47 25.96 1.30
N SER A 69 13.27 26.87 0.76
CA SER A 69 13.16 28.28 1.16
C SER A 69 11.92 28.94 0.55
N GLU A 70 11.39 29.94 1.25
CA GLU A 70 10.22 30.70 0.78
C GLU A 70 10.52 31.40 -0.55
N THR A 71 11.74 31.93 -0.69
CA THR A 71 12.21 32.56 -1.94
C THR A 71 12.14 31.57 -3.10
N TYR A 72 12.69 30.36 -2.92
CA TYR A 72 12.70 29.36 -3.99
C TYR A 72 11.29 28.92 -4.36
N LEU A 73 10.42 28.69 -3.37
CA LEU A 73 9.02 28.33 -3.60
C LEU A 73 8.29 29.42 -4.39
N LYS A 74 8.44 30.69 -4.02
CA LYS A 74 7.79 31.83 -4.70
C LYS A 74 8.28 32.02 -6.14
N GLU A 75 9.57 31.82 -6.38
CA GLU A 75 10.17 32.03 -7.70
C GLU A 75 9.88 30.89 -8.69
N ASN A 76 9.89 29.65 -8.20
CA ASN A 76 9.79 28.45 -9.06
C ASN A 76 8.40 27.80 -9.06
N PHE A 77 7.58 28.09 -8.05
CA PHE A 77 6.23 27.54 -7.89
C PHE A 77 5.21 28.64 -7.49
N PRO A 78 5.11 29.76 -8.22
CA PRO A 78 4.30 30.92 -7.83
C PRO A 78 2.80 30.63 -7.72
N ASP A 79 2.30 29.66 -8.49
CA ASP A 79 0.88 29.27 -8.54
C ASP A 79 0.59 27.99 -7.73
N ALA A 80 1.57 27.47 -7.00
CA ALA A 80 1.39 26.25 -6.23
C ALA A 80 0.51 26.46 -5.00
N GLU A 81 -0.42 25.52 -4.76
CA GLU A 81 -1.12 25.40 -3.50
C GLU A 81 -0.19 24.75 -2.46
N VAL A 82 0.72 25.54 -1.90
CA VAL A 82 1.63 25.10 -0.84
C VAL A 82 0.84 24.99 0.46
N LYS A 83 0.87 23.81 1.10
CA LYS A 83 0.08 23.50 2.29
C LYS A 83 0.95 23.37 3.53
N ASP A 84 0.33 23.63 4.69
CA ASP A 84 0.94 23.33 5.98
C ASP A 84 1.15 21.81 6.16
N SER A 85 2.12 21.47 7.00
CA SER A 85 2.31 20.08 7.46
C SER A 85 1.09 19.57 8.22
N PHE A 86 0.99 18.25 8.43
CA PHE A 86 -0.11 17.64 9.20
C PHE A 86 -0.22 18.20 10.63
N LEU A 87 0.90 18.67 11.19
CA LEU A 87 0.99 19.27 12.52
C LEU A 87 0.84 20.80 12.52
N GLY A 88 0.42 21.39 11.39
CA GLY A 88 0.18 22.85 11.27
C GLY A 88 1.43 23.71 11.15
N ASN A 89 2.61 23.13 10.93
CA ASN A 89 3.80 23.92 10.60
C ASN A 89 3.69 24.49 9.19
N PRO A 90 3.98 25.80 9.00
CA PRO A 90 3.90 26.42 7.71
C PRO A 90 5.02 25.96 6.77
N PRO A 91 4.88 26.16 5.44
CA PRO A 91 5.94 25.95 4.48
C PRO A 91 7.23 26.68 4.86
N SER A 92 8.37 26.22 4.36
CA SER A 92 9.71 26.73 4.68
C SER A 92 10.16 26.65 6.14
N SER A 93 9.27 26.33 7.10
CA SER A 93 9.61 26.42 8.52
C SER A 93 10.70 25.46 8.98
N MET A 94 10.78 24.27 8.37
CA MET A 94 11.84 23.30 8.66
C MET A 94 13.16 23.73 8.02
N TYR A 95 13.11 24.24 6.78
CA TYR A 95 14.28 24.83 6.13
C TYR A 95 14.88 25.91 7.02
N ASN A 96 14.04 26.86 7.43
CA ASN A 96 14.43 28.02 8.22
C ASN A 96 15.08 27.64 9.55
N GLY A 97 14.44 26.76 10.32
CA GLY A 97 14.87 26.45 11.68
C GLY A 97 15.84 25.28 11.83
N MET A 98 15.90 24.38 10.84
CA MET A 98 16.62 23.11 10.96
C MET A 98 17.64 22.84 9.85
N ILE A 99 17.61 23.58 8.73
CA ILE A 99 18.52 23.37 7.58
C ILE A 99 19.41 24.58 7.31
N HIS A 100 18.87 25.80 7.38
CA HIS A 100 19.58 27.01 6.94
C HIS A 100 20.95 27.18 7.63
N ALA A 101 21.01 27.04 8.95
CA ALA A 101 22.26 27.13 9.70
C ALA A 101 23.27 26.00 9.41
N LEU A 102 22.87 24.96 8.66
CA LEU A 102 23.74 23.86 8.24
C LEU A 102 24.43 24.14 6.90
N ILE A 103 24.02 25.16 6.13
CA ILE A 103 24.60 25.50 4.83
C ILE A 103 26.14 25.62 4.88
N PRO A 104 26.76 26.23 5.92
CA PRO A 104 28.21 26.30 6.02
C PRO A 104 28.94 24.95 6.21
N TYR A 105 28.24 23.86 6.54
CA TYR A 105 28.86 22.54 6.64
C TYR A 105 29.15 21.95 5.27
N THR A 106 30.35 21.39 5.09
CA THR A 106 30.63 20.54 3.93
C THR A 106 29.90 19.21 4.07
N LEU A 107 28.99 18.92 3.15
CA LEU A 107 28.25 17.65 3.09
C LEU A 107 28.87 16.71 2.06
N ARG A 108 28.95 15.42 2.40
CA ARG A 108 29.34 14.36 1.45
C ARG A 108 28.15 13.80 0.66
N GLY A 109 26.94 14.00 1.17
CA GLY A 109 25.68 13.58 0.55
C GLY A 109 24.51 13.78 1.52
N VAL A 110 23.30 13.61 1.01
CA VAL A 110 22.04 13.76 1.73
C VAL A 110 21.29 12.44 1.69
N LEU A 111 20.77 12.02 2.85
CA LEU A 111 19.77 10.96 2.94
C LEU A 111 18.40 11.62 3.05
N TRP A 112 17.47 11.25 2.17
CA TRP A 112 16.12 11.82 2.16
C TRP A 112 15.05 10.73 2.29
N TYR A 113 14.23 10.80 3.32
CA TYR A 113 13.13 9.86 3.51
C TYR A 113 11.88 10.65 3.89
N GLN A 114 11.11 10.99 2.86
CA GLN A 114 9.89 11.77 2.98
C GLN A 114 9.05 11.53 1.71
N GLY A 115 7.74 11.66 1.86
CA GLY A 115 6.76 11.74 0.76
C GLY A 115 5.34 11.49 1.23
N GLU A 116 5.18 10.88 2.40
CA GLU A 116 3.92 10.43 3.01
C GLU A 116 2.91 11.57 3.12
N SER A 117 3.34 12.76 3.52
CA SER A 117 2.45 13.93 3.64
C SER A 117 2.16 14.64 2.31
N ASN A 118 2.72 14.18 1.19
CA ASN A 118 2.49 14.72 -0.15
C ASN A 118 1.72 13.75 -1.07
N VAL A 119 1.27 12.59 -0.57
CA VAL A 119 0.66 11.51 -1.38
C VAL A 119 -0.64 11.93 -2.07
N GLU A 120 -1.32 12.96 -1.57
CA GLU A 120 -2.50 13.58 -2.19
C GLU A 120 -2.20 14.34 -3.49
N SER A 121 -0.92 14.64 -3.77
CA SER A 121 -0.51 15.37 -4.98
C SER A 121 0.82 14.86 -5.55
N PRO A 122 0.92 13.58 -5.98
CA PRO A 122 2.17 13.02 -6.50
C PRO A 122 2.71 13.77 -7.72
N SER A 123 1.82 14.25 -8.61
CA SER A 123 2.21 15.03 -9.78
C SER A 123 2.91 16.34 -9.40
N PHE A 124 2.51 16.97 -8.30
CA PHE A 124 3.18 18.18 -7.81
C PHE A 124 4.51 17.84 -7.13
N TYR A 125 4.55 16.76 -6.34
CA TYR A 125 5.78 16.23 -5.74
C TYR A 125 6.87 15.92 -6.78
N ARG A 126 6.47 15.47 -7.98
CA ARG A 126 7.37 15.20 -9.12
C ARG A 126 8.19 16.42 -9.53
N ASN A 127 7.71 17.63 -9.25
CA ASN A 127 8.43 18.87 -9.51
C ASN A 127 9.10 19.43 -8.24
N LEU A 128 8.42 19.36 -7.09
CA LEU A 128 8.94 19.87 -5.82
C LEU A 128 10.23 19.16 -5.37
N PHE A 129 10.27 17.83 -5.45
CA PHE A 129 11.43 17.09 -4.93
C PHE A 129 12.71 17.35 -5.76
N PRO A 130 12.69 17.33 -7.10
CA PRO A 130 13.81 17.84 -7.90
C PRO A 130 14.18 19.29 -7.58
N GLY A 131 13.18 20.16 -7.35
CA GLY A 131 13.42 21.55 -6.96
C GLY A 131 14.14 21.69 -5.62
N LEU A 132 13.77 20.88 -4.62
CA LEU A 132 14.50 20.83 -3.33
C LEU A 132 15.95 20.41 -3.55
N ILE A 133 16.19 19.38 -4.37
CA ILE A 133 17.54 18.89 -4.68
C ILE A 133 18.36 20.00 -5.35
N GLU A 134 17.79 20.67 -6.35
CA GLU A 134 18.41 21.79 -7.07
C GLU A 134 18.74 22.97 -6.13
N GLU A 135 17.78 23.37 -5.29
CA GLU A 135 17.97 24.43 -4.32
C GLU A 135 19.12 24.11 -3.38
N TRP A 136 19.11 22.92 -2.77
CA TRP A 136 20.14 22.54 -1.80
C TRP A 136 21.51 22.41 -2.47
N ARG A 137 21.60 21.84 -3.68
CA ARG A 137 22.84 21.84 -4.46
C ARG A 137 23.38 23.25 -4.71
N THR A 138 22.49 24.20 -4.98
CA THR A 138 22.84 25.61 -5.17
C THR A 138 23.33 26.26 -3.87
N LYS A 139 22.61 26.07 -2.76
CA LYS A 139 22.97 26.64 -1.44
C LYS A 139 24.32 26.12 -0.94
N TRP A 140 24.63 24.86 -1.21
CA TRP A 140 25.90 24.24 -0.84
C TRP A 140 27.03 24.44 -1.87
N ASP A 141 26.79 25.10 -2.99
CA ASP A 141 27.73 25.23 -4.12
C ASP A 141 28.30 23.87 -4.57
N ARG A 142 27.41 22.88 -4.66
CA ARG A 142 27.75 21.47 -4.97
C ARG A 142 26.72 20.89 -5.94
N PRO A 143 26.81 21.18 -7.25
CA PRO A 143 25.87 20.68 -8.26
C PRO A 143 25.83 19.15 -8.36
N ASP A 144 26.87 18.47 -7.90
CA ASP A 144 27.03 17.01 -7.85
C ASP A 144 26.73 16.42 -6.46
N LEU A 145 26.18 17.19 -5.50
CA LEU A 145 25.88 16.69 -4.15
C LEU A 145 24.96 15.45 -4.25
N PRO A 146 25.39 14.27 -3.76
CA PRO A 146 24.58 13.07 -3.84
C PRO A 146 23.31 13.16 -3.00
N PHE A 147 22.18 12.78 -3.56
CA PHE A 147 20.91 12.61 -2.84
C PHE A 147 20.46 11.16 -2.95
N TYR A 148 20.51 10.44 -1.83
CA TYR A 148 20.03 9.07 -1.75
C TYR A 148 18.76 9.03 -0.94
N PHE A 149 17.69 8.56 -1.56
CA PHE A 149 16.37 8.66 -0.96
C PHE A 149 15.67 7.32 -0.86
N VAL A 150 14.63 7.29 -0.04
CA VAL A 150 13.90 6.08 0.28
C VAL A 150 12.58 6.11 -0.47
N GLN A 151 12.30 5.05 -1.23
CA GLN A 151 10.96 4.81 -1.74
C GLN A 151 10.00 4.71 -0.56
N LEU A 152 8.77 5.22 -0.68
CA LEU A 152 7.78 4.96 0.37
C LEU A 152 7.54 3.45 0.51
N PRO A 153 7.32 2.96 1.74
CA PRO A 153 7.06 1.55 1.98
C PRO A 153 5.67 1.15 1.46
N ASN A 154 5.33 -0.12 1.56
CA ASN A 154 3.95 -0.59 1.41
C ASN A 154 3.09 -0.05 2.56
N PHE A 155 1.87 0.37 2.24
CA PHE A 155 0.83 0.77 3.17
C PHE A 155 -0.52 0.88 2.43
N ALA A 156 -1.59 0.40 3.06
CA ALA A 156 -2.91 0.27 2.45
C ALA A 156 -4.09 0.69 3.36
N GLU A 157 -3.85 1.28 4.54
CA GLU A 157 -4.90 1.32 5.57
C GLU A 157 -6.07 2.29 5.34
N ARG A 158 -6.01 3.30 4.46
CA ARG A 158 -7.08 4.35 4.50
C ARG A 158 -7.45 5.04 3.21
N PHE A 159 -6.78 4.71 2.13
CA PHE A 159 -7.08 5.19 0.79
C PHE A 159 -6.70 4.04 -0.12
N ASP A 160 -7.50 3.78 -1.16
CA ASP A 160 -6.93 4.18 -2.43
C ASP A 160 -5.45 3.83 -2.62
N GLY A 161 -5.00 2.56 -2.56
CA GLY A 161 -3.57 2.20 -2.54
C GLY A 161 -2.80 2.81 -3.72
N ALA A 162 -3.52 3.30 -4.73
CA ALA A 162 -3.06 4.14 -5.83
C ALA A 162 -2.23 5.37 -5.42
N TYR A 163 -2.56 6.13 -4.38
CA TYR A 163 -1.84 7.39 -4.08
C TYR A 163 -0.39 7.12 -3.65
N LEU A 164 -0.20 6.18 -2.73
CA LEU A 164 1.12 5.75 -2.31
C LEU A 164 1.87 5.06 -3.46
N THR A 165 1.16 4.31 -4.28
CA THR A 165 1.72 3.68 -5.49
C THR A 165 2.24 4.71 -6.49
N ARG A 166 1.48 5.77 -6.79
CA ARG A 166 1.96 6.86 -7.64
C ARG A 166 3.09 7.65 -7.00
N MET A 167 3.07 7.84 -5.68
CA MET A 167 4.19 8.48 -5.01
C MET A 167 5.49 7.69 -5.21
N ARG A 168 5.44 6.36 -5.10
CA ARG A 168 6.59 5.48 -5.38
C ARG A 168 7.04 5.57 -6.84
N GLU A 169 6.11 5.66 -7.80
CA GLU A 169 6.42 5.89 -9.22
C GLU A 169 7.10 7.25 -9.44
N VAL A 170 6.65 8.30 -8.76
CA VAL A 170 7.27 9.62 -8.82
C VAL A 170 8.68 9.60 -8.22
N GLN A 171 8.89 8.93 -7.09
CA GLN A 171 10.21 8.76 -6.48
C GLN A 171 11.15 7.96 -7.41
N ASP A 172 10.66 6.87 -8.02
CA ASP A 172 11.42 6.12 -9.02
C ASP A 172 11.78 6.99 -10.23
N HIS A 173 10.84 7.81 -10.72
CA HIS A 173 11.11 8.76 -11.79
C HIS A 173 12.25 9.72 -11.45
N VAL A 174 12.26 10.31 -10.25
CA VAL A 174 13.34 11.20 -9.80
C VAL A 174 14.69 10.47 -9.81
N SER A 175 14.73 9.19 -9.40
CA SER A 175 15.96 8.40 -9.37
C SER A 175 16.56 8.18 -10.76
N LYS A 176 15.72 8.21 -11.79
CA LYS A 176 16.10 7.98 -13.19
C LYS A 176 16.43 9.27 -13.95
N THR A 177 15.88 10.41 -13.53
CA THR A 177 15.98 11.67 -14.29
C THR A 177 16.83 12.74 -13.62
N VAL A 178 17.05 12.68 -12.31
CA VAL A 178 17.91 13.64 -11.60
C VAL A 178 19.31 13.05 -11.39
N PRO A 179 20.37 13.66 -11.97
CA PRO A 179 21.74 13.16 -11.82
C PRO A 179 22.21 13.11 -10.36
N HIS A 180 23.15 12.21 -10.07
CA HIS A 180 23.71 12.00 -8.72
C HIS A 180 22.63 11.68 -7.67
N THR A 181 21.60 10.95 -8.07
CA THR A 181 20.58 10.43 -7.17
C THR A 181 20.46 8.91 -7.28
N ALA A 182 19.90 8.29 -6.26
CA ALA A 182 19.54 6.87 -6.27
C ALA A 182 18.50 6.60 -5.17
N MET A 183 17.70 5.55 -5.37
CA MET A 183 16.58 5.21 -4.50
C MET A 183 16.78 3.84 -3.85
N ALA A 184 16.56 3.76 -2.54
CA ALA A 184 16.37 2.49 -1.85
C ALA A 184 14.90 2.06 -1.97
N VAL A 185 14.64 0.95 -2.65
CA VAL A 185 13.31 0.29 -2.72
C VAL A 185 12.99 -0.31 -1.35
N THR A 186 11.75 -0.19 -0.86
CA THR A 186 11.37 -0.57 0.53
C THR A 186 9.94 -1.09 0.70
N TYR A 187 9.18 -1.32 -0.37
CA TYR A 187 7.82 -1.86 -0.24
C TYR A 187 7.78 -3.26 0.41
N ASP A 188 8.92 -3.94 0.55
CA ASP A 188 9.02 -5.28 1.09
C ASP A 188 9.29 -5.33 2.61
N VAL A 189 9.44 -4.17 3.25
CA VAL A 189 9.81 -4.05 4.68
C VAL A 189 8.84 -3.19 5.49
N GLY A 190 7.79 -2.65 4.88
CA GLY A 190 6.73 -1.93 5.61
C GLY A 190 5.60 -2.85 6.07
N ASP A 191 4.52 -2.21 6.51
CA ASP A 191 3.34 -2.86 7.05
C ASP A 191 2.11 -2.26 6.37
N ALA A 192 1.19 -3.11 5.92
CA ALA A 192 -0.03 -2.69 5.25
C ALA A 192 -0.87 -1.72 6.10
N PHE A 193 -0.73 -1.78 7.43
CA PHE A 193 -1.49 -1.03 8.42
C PHE A 193 -0.64 -0.04 9.22
N ASP A 194 0.68 0.01 9.00
CA ASP A 194 1.54 1.04 9.60
C ASP A 194 2.50 1.62 8.56
N ILE A 195 2.28 2.89 8.24
CA ILE A 195 3.13 3.66 7.34
C ILE A 195 4.58 3.80 7.86
N HIS A 196 4.84 3.43 9.12
CA HIS A 196 6.17 3.42 9.73
C HIS A 196 6.75 1.99 9.82
N PRO A 197 7.60 1.57 8.86
CA PRO A 197 8.26 0.26 8.90
C PRO A 197 8.97 0.00 10.23
N ALA A 198 8.63 -1.07 10.93
CA ALA A 198 9.33 -1.43 12.17
C ALA A 198 10.79 -1.83 11.89
N ASP A 199 11.05 -2.54 10.79
CA ASP A 199 12.39 -2.93 10.39
C ASP A 199 13.09 -1.83 9.57
N LYS A 200 13.87 -0.99 10.25
CA LYS A 200 14.68 0.07 9.61
C LYS A 200 16.02 -0.42 9.06
N LYS A 201 16.42 -1.67 9.35
CA LYS A 201 17.75 -2.18 8.99
C LYS A 201 17.95 -2.29 7.47
N PRO A 202 17.05 -2.95 6.70
CA PRO A 202 17.21 -3.04 5.26
C PRO A 202 17.25 -1.67 4.59
N VAL A 203 16.46 -0.70 5.07
CA VAL A 203 16.42 0.67 4.53
C VAL A 203 17.80 1.33 4.63
N GLY A 204 18.41 1.32 5.82
CA GLY A 204 19.74 1.90 6.02
C GLY A 204 20.84 1.15 5.26
N GLU A 205 20.81 -0.19 5.28
CA GLU A 205 21.80 -1.01 4.55
C GLU A 205 21.72 -0.79 3.02
N ARG A 206 20.52 -0.63 2.46
CA ARG A 206 20.34 -0.32 1.02
C ARG A 206 20.93 1.05 0.67
N LEU A 207 20.63 2.09 1.45
CA LEU A 207 21.24 3.41 1.25
C LEU A 207 22.77 3.37 1.40
N GLY A 208 23.29 2.58 2.34
CA GLY A 208 24.73 2.44 2.56
C GLY A 208 25.44 1.78 1.39
N ARG A 209 24.84 0.73 0.80
CA ARG A 209 25.32 0.08 -0.42
C ARG A 209 25.31 1.05 -1.61
N ILE A 210 24.23 1.82 -1.76
CA ILE A 210 24.13 2.89 -2.79
C ILE A 210 25.30 3.86 -2.65
N ALA A 211 25.57 4.38 -1.45
CA ALA A 211 26.67 5.32 -1.24
C ALA A 211 28.03 4.71 -1.52
N ARG A 212 28.28 3.46 -1.07
CA ARG A 212 29.53 2.74 -1.35
C ARG A 212 29.79 2.61 -2.86
N ALA A 213 28.77 2.24 -3.62
CA ALA A 213 28.91 2.11 -5.08
C ALA A 213 29.04 3.47 -5.78
N LEU A 214 28.16 4.43 -5.49
CA LEU A 214 28.01 5.64 -6.30
C LEU A 214 28.82 6.85 -5.80
N THR A 215 29.07 6.97 -4.49
CA THR A 215 29.88 8.06 -3.91
C THR A 215 31.34 7.65 -3.71
N TYR A 216 31.57 6.37 -3.40
CA TYR A 216 32.91 5.84 -3.14
C TYR A 216 33.44 4.93 -4.26
N GLY A 217 32.65 4.65 -5.31
CA GLY A 217 33.14 3.96 -6.49
C GLY A 217 33.51 2.48 -6.27
N GLU A 218 32.91 1.84 -5.26
CA GLU A 218 33.10 0.40 -5.06
C GLU A 218 32.32 -0.42 -6.10
N ASP A 219 32.94 -1.47 -6.62
CA ASP A 219 32.31 -2.40 -7.56
C ASP A 219 31.44 -3.41 -6.80
N ILE A 220 30.24 -2.96 -6.41
CA ILE A 220 29.24 -3.76 -5.70
C ILE A 220 27.83 -3.57 -6.28
N VAL A 221 27.03 -4.62 -6.20
CA VAL A 221 25.59 -4.55 -6.50
C VAL A 221 24.89 -3.75 -5.39
N HIS A 222 24.30 -2.63 -5.80
CA HIS A 222 23.69 -1.64 -4.90
C HIS A 222 22.20 -1.39 -5.14
N SER A 223 21.62 -1.96 -6.20
CA SER A 223 20.19 -1.88 -6.50
C SER A 223 19.66 -3.27 -6.86
N GLY A 224 18.37 -3.49 -6.61
CA GLY A 224 17.62 -4.61 -7.16
C GLY A 224 17.24 -4.38 -8.62
N PRO A 225 16.60 -5.38 -9.27
CA PRO A 225 16.21 -5.28 -10.68
C PRO A 225 15.34 -4.06 -10.97
N THR A 226 15.65 -3.30 -12.01
CA THR A 226 14.83 -2.18 -12.48
C THR A 226 14.39 -2.41 -13.93
N PHE A 227 13.13 -2.10 -14.25
CA PHE A 227 12.60 -2.33 -15.59
C PHE A 227 13.45 -1.64 -16.67
N LYS A 228 13.83 -2.40 -17.70
CA LYS A 228 14.62 -1.92 -18.84
C LYS A 228 13.83 -1.92 -20.14
N SER A 229 13.21 -3.05 -20.47
CA SER A 229 12.49 -3.20 -21.73
C SER A 229 11.49 -4.34 -21.70
N MET A 230 10.49 -4.26 -22.56
CA MET A 230 9.44 -5.25 -22.75
C MET A 230 9.32 -5.63 -24.23
N ALA A 231 9.08 -6.91 -24.52
CA ALA A 231 8.74 -7.40 -25.85
C ALA A 231 7.59 -8.40 -25.77
N THR A 232 6.55 -8.20 -26.58
CA THR A 232 5.45 -9.17 -26.72
C THR A 232 5.84 -10.25 -27.72
N GLU A 233 5.78 -11.51 -27.31
CA GLU A 233 6.15 -12.71 -28.05
C GLU A 233 4.92 -13.64 -28.16
N GLY A 234 4.00 -13.33 -29.09
CA GLY A 234 2.72 -14.03 -29.19
C GLY A 234 1.84 -13.74 -27.97
N SER A 235 1.49 -14.79 -27.21
CA SER A 235 0.69 -14.68 -25.97
C SER A 235 1.54 -14.47 -24.71
N GLN A 236 2.84 -14.21 -24.85
CA GLN A 236 3.76 -14.00 -23.74
C GLN A 236 4.40 -12.61 -23.82
N VAL A 237 4.90 -12.15 -22.68
CA VAL A 237 5.72 -10.93 -22.59
C VAL A 237 7.07 -11.28 -22.00
N ARG A 238 8.15 -10.90 -22.69
CA ARG A 238 9.51 -10.95 -22.17
C ARG A 238 9.90 -9.59 -21.60
N ILE A 239 10.33 -9.57 -20.36
CA ILE A 239 10.83 -8.37 -19.68
C ILE A 239 12.30 -8.53 -19.35
N LYS A 240 13.07 -7.47 -19.60
CA LYS A 240 14.47 -7.35 -19.20
C LYS A 240 14.63 -6.28 -18.12
N PHE A 241 15.66 -6.46 -17.31
CA PHE A 241 15.96 -5.60 -16.18
C PHE A 241 17.41 -5.12 -16.24
N ASP A 242 17.64 -3.88 -15.78
CA ASP A 242 18.95 -3.47 -15.30
C ASP A 242 19.12 -3.97 -13.85
N HIS A 243 20.36 -3.94 -13.33
CA HIS A 243 20.67 -4.34 -11.94
C HIS A 243 20.24 -5.77 -11.53
N ALA A 244 20.27 -6.71 -12.48
CA ALA A 244 20.05 -8.13 -12.21
C ALA A 244 21.11 -8.77 -11.30
N GLY A 245 22.25 -8.09 -11.07
CA GLY A 245 23.32 -8.56 -10.19
C GLY A 245 23.84 -9.94 -10.60
N GLY A 246 23.98 -10.84 -9.63
CA GLY A 246 24.34 -12.25 -9.84
C GLY A 246 23.24 -13.11 -10.46
N GLY A 247 22.04 -12.57 -10.70
CA GLY A 247 20.92 -13.26 -11.32
C GLY A 247 19.57 -12.85 -10.73
N LEU A 248 18.51 -13.05 -11.51
CA LEU A 248 17.13 -12.86 -11.08
C LEU A 248 16.67 -14.04 -10.23
N THR A 249 15.91 -13.77 -9.17
CA THR A 249 15.41 -14.82 -8.25
C THR A 249 14.11 -14.37 -7.58
N PRO A 250 13.20 -15.29 -7.22
CA PRO A 250 12.22 -14.99 -6.18
C PRO A 250 12.93 -14.76 -4.84
N LYS A 251 12.22 -14.15 -3.89
CA LYS A 251 12.60 -14.11 -2.48
C LYS A 251 12.84 -15.56 -2.00
N PRO A 252 13.86 -15.81 -1.15
CA PRO A 252 14.13 -17.15 -0.65
C PRO A 252 12.87 -17.85 -0.11
N ASP A 253 12.69 -19.11 -0.50
CA ASP A 253 11.56 -19.97 -0.12
C ASP A 253 10.17 -19.48 -0.55
N CYS A 254 10.10 -18.54 -1.50
CA CYS A 254 8.86 -17.94 -2.01
C CYS A 254 8.71 -18.15 -3.53
N ASP A 255 8.84 -19.39 -4.02
CA ASP A 255 8.53 -19.72 -5.43
C ASP A 255 7.04 -20.06 -5.62
N PRO A 256 6.40 -19.72 -6.75
CA PRO A 256 6.95 -19.00 -7.92
C PRO A 256 7.08 -17.48 -7.73
N VAL A 257 7.73 -16.79 -8.67
CA VAL A 257 7.72 -15.32 -8.75
C VAL A 257 6.28 -14.80 -8.86
N SER A 258 5.95 -13.76 -8.09
CA SER A 258 4.62 -13.15 -7.95
C SER A 258 4.67 -11.62 -8.06
N GLY A 259 3.50 -10.99 -8.11
CA GLY A 259 3.35 -9.52 -8.12
C GLY A 259 3.28 -8.90 -9.51
N PHE A 260 3.09 -9.70 -10.56
CA PHE A 260 2.95 -9.25 -11.95
C PHE A 260 1.51 -9.35 -12.43
N VAL A 261 1.04 -8.28 -13.08
CA VAL A 261 -0.23 -8.25 -13.81
C VAL A 261 0.01 -7.84 -15.26
N VAL A 262 -0.75 -8.44 -16.18
CA VAL A 262 -0.72 -8.16 -17.63
C VAL A 262 -2.09 -7.68 -18.09
N CYS A 263 -2.12 -6.84 -19.12
CA CYS A 263 -3.35 -6.30 -19.70
C CYS A 263 -3.26 -6.28 -21.23
N GLY A 264 -4.40 -6.52 -21.90
CA GLY A 264 -4.54 -6.42 -23.35
C GLY A 264 -4.95 -5.02 -23.81
N GLU A 265 -5.75 -4.93 -24.87
CA GLU A 265 -6.28 -3.64 -25.36
C GLU A 265 -7.51 -3.16 -24.59
N ASP A 266 -8.13 -4.03 -23.79
CA ASP A 266 -9.34 -3.76 -23.02
C ASP A 266 -9.10 -2.94 -21.75
N GLY A 267 -7.84 -2.76 -21.34
CA GLY A 267 -7.49 -2.05 -20.11
C GLY A 267 -7.68 -2.88 -18.84
N LEU A 268 -8.05 -4.15 -18.94
CA LEU A 268 -8.26 -5.04 -17.79
C LEU A 268 -6.96 -5.77 -17.42
N PHE A 269 -6.50 -5.57 -16.19
CA PHE A 269 -5.29 -6.22 -15.66
C PHE A 269 -5.63 -7.55 -14.99
N TRP A 270 -4.89 -8.58 -15.36
CA TRP A 270 -4.99 -9.95 -14.83
C TRP A 270 -3.66 -10.41 -14.29
N ASN A 271 -3.67 -11.23 -13.24
CA ASN A 271 -2.46 -11.88 -12.73
C ASN A 271 -1.75 -12.67 -13.84
N ALA A 272 -0.43 -12.57 -13.85
CA ALA A 272 0.42 -13.27 -14.79
C ALA A 272 1.28 -14.31 -14.07
N GLU A 273 1.39 -15.49 -14.67
CA GLU A 273 2.44 -16.44 -14.31
C GLU A 273 3.78 -15.85 -14.75
N ALA A 274 4.78 -15.90 -13.86
CA ALA A 274 6.10 -15.35 -14.10
C ALA A 274 7.17 -16.45 -14.04
N ARG A 275 7.99 -16.57 -15.09
CA ARG A 275 9.09 -17.52 -15.18
C ARG A 275 10.39 -16.83 -15.53
N ILE A 276 11.44 -17.10 -14.77
CA ILE A 276 12.78 -16.58 -15.04
C ILE A 276 13.42 -17.41 -16.17
N GLU A 277 13.93 -16.73 -17.20
CA GLU A 277 14.72 -17.30 -18.28
C GLU A 277 16.02 -16.49 -18.46
N GLY A 278 17.11 -16.96 -17.86
CA GLY A 278 18.38 -16.26 -17.90
C GLY A 278 18.31 -14.90 -17.21
N ASP A 279 18.49 -13.82 -17.98
CA ASP A 279 18.43 -12.42 -17.51
C ASP A 279 17.05 -11.78 -17.71
N SER A 280 16.05 -12.57 -18.11
CA SER A 280 14.73 -12.12 -18.51
C SER A 280 13.63 -12.80 -17.68
N LEU A 281 12.47 -12.15 -17.61
CA LEU A 281 11.25 -12.72 -17.04
C LEU A 281 10.22 -12.90 -18.16
N ILE A 282 9.57 -14.07 -18.20
CA ILE A 282 8.50 -14.40 -19.12
C ILE A 282 7.18 -14.37 -18.37
N LEU A 283 6.26 -13.56 -18.87
CA LEU A 283 4.93 -13.39 -18.31
C LEU A 283 3.88 -13.94 -19.27
N SER A 284 2.87 -14.61 -18.72
CA SER A 284 1.68 -15.02 -19.48
C SER A 284 0.45 -15.12 -18.59
N SER A 285 -0.72 -14.88 -19.17
CA SER A 285 -2.02 -15.09 -18.50
C SER A 285 -3.01 -15.69 -19.51
N PRO A 286 -3.72 -16.79 -19.18
CA PRO A 286 -4.76 -17.35 -20.06
C PRO A 286 -5.87 -16.36 -20.40
N GLU A 287 -6.14 -15.41 -19.50
CA GLU A 287 -7.17 -14.37 -19.67
C GLU A 287 -6.73 -13.27 -20.64
N VAL A 288 -5.42 -13.17 -20.94
CA VAL A 288 -4.84 -12.11 -21.78
C VAL A 288 -4.03 -12.74 -22.92
N PRO A 289 -4.70 -13.24 -23.99
CA PRO A 289 -4.02 -13.91 -25.10
C PRO A 289 -3.17 -12.96 -25.96
N ASN A 290 -3.40 -11.64 -25.86
CA ASN A 290 -2.64 -10.61 -26.57
C ASN A 290 -2.16 -9.53 -25.58
N PRO A 291 -1.12 -9.80 -24.78
CA PRO A 291 -0.69 -8.88 -23.73
C PRO A 291 0.05 -7.66 -24.32
N LYS A 292 -0.34 -6.48 -23.84
CA LYS A 292 0.14 -5.17 -24.31
C LYS A 292 0.82 -4.36 -23.20
N TYR A 293 0.34 -4.49 -21.96
CA TYR A 293 0.88 -3.75 -20.82
C TYR A 293 1.17 -4.68 -19.64
N VAL A 294 2.13 -4.28 -18.82
CA VAL A 294 2.54 -4.99 -17.59
C VAL A 294 2.67 -4.01 -16.44
N ARG A 295 2.29 -4.46 -15.24
CA ARG A 295 2.68 -3.82 -13.99
C ARG A 295 3.33 -4.83 -13.05
N TYR A 296 4.24 -4.33 -12.22
CA TYR A 296 4.88 -5.08 -11.15
C TYR A 296 4.80 -4.30 -9.84
N ALA A 297 4.31 -4.96 -8.78
CA ALA A 297 4.21 -4.39 -7.43
C ALA A 297 3.54 -2.99 -7.37
N TRP A 298 2.67 -2.70 -8.35
CA TRP A 298 2.02 -1.41 -8.53
C TRP A 298 0.69 -1.38 -7.76
N GLU A 299 0.77 -1.50 -6.44
CA GLU A 299 -0.38 -1.47 -5.53
C GLU A 299 0.07 -1.10 -4.11
N GLY A 300 -0.80 -0.46 -3.31
CA GLY A 300 -0.42 0.13 -2.01
C GLY A 300 0.30 -0.84 -1.07
N ASP A 301 -0.14 -2.11 -1.07
CA ASP A 301 0.50 -3.20 -0.36
C ASP A 301 0.63 -4.41 -1.29
N PRO A 302 1.80 -4.59 -1.95
CA PRO A 302 1.98 -5.58 -2.99
C PRO A 302 2.42 -6.94 -2.49
N GLU A 303 1.74 -7.99 -2.95
CA GLU A 303 2.17 -9.38 -2.78
C GLU A 303 3.25 -9.77 -3.81
N ALA A 304 4.42 -9.16 -3.67
CA ALA A 304 5.50 -9.25 -4.65
C ALA A 304 6.81 -9.77 -4.03
N ASN A 305 7.47 -10.69 -4.75
CA ASN A 305 8.62 -11.44 -4.24
C ASN A 305 9.81 -11.48 -5.21
N PHE A 306 9.99 -10.51 -6.11
CA PHE A 306 11.02 -10.55 -7.16
C PHE A 306 12.27 -9.77 -6.74
N TYR A 307 13.42 -10.43 -6.78
CA TYR A 307 14.71 -9.95 -6.25
C TYR A 307 15.85 -10.27 -7.21
N ASN A 308 17.03 -9.72 -6.94
CA ASN A 308 18.29 -10.28 -7.44
C ASN A 308 18.96 -11.20 -6.41
N ALA A 309 19.99 -11.92 -6.85
CA ALA A 309 20.75 -12.86 -6.03
C ALA A 309 21.39 -12.24 -4.77
N GLU A 310 21.58 -10.92 -4.76
CA GLU A 310 22.11 -10.17 -3.61
C GLU A 310 21.04 -9.81 -2.56
N GLY A 311 19.79 -10.21 -2.79
CA GLY A 311 18.67 -9.99 -1.88
C GLY A 311 18.10 -8.57 -1.93
N LEU A 312 18.25 -7.87 -3.07
CA LEU A 312 17.65 -6.55 -3.28
C LEU A 312 16.36 -6.67 -4.10
N PRO A 313 15.24 -6.08 -3.63
CA PRO A 313 13.94 -6.19 -4.28
C PRO A 313 13.91 -5.42 -5.60
N ALA A 314 13.18 -5.92 -6.58
CA ALA A 314 12.94 -5.23 -7.83
C ALA A 314 12.10 -3.97 -7.62
N ALA A 315 12.40 -2.88 -8.33
CA ALA A 315 11.60 -1.66 -8.22
C ALA A 315 10.21 -1.86 -8.86
N PRO A 316 9.12 -1.42 -8.19
CA PRO A 316 7.79 -1.36 -8.79
C PRO A 316 7.80 -0.58 -10.13
N PHE A 317 7.02 -1.03 -11.11
CA PHE A 317 6.90 -0.34 -12.40
C PHE A 317 5.57 -0.64 -13.10
N ARG A 318 5.28 0.16 -14.12
CA ARG A 318 4.23 -0.09 -15.11
C ARG A 318 4.71 0.27 -16.51
N THR A 319 4.08 -0.30 -17.54
CA THR A 319 4.39 0.00 -18.95
C THR A 319 3.24 0.69 -19.69
N ASP A 320 2.11 0.92 -19.03
CA ASP A 320 1.01 1.75 -19.52
C ASP A 320 1.13 3.21 -19.04
N ASP A 321 0.30 4.08 -19.61
CA ASP A 321 0.16 5.49 -19.29
C ASP A 321 -1.22 5.85 -18.71
N PHE A 322 -2.01 4.88 -18.25
CA PHE A 322 -3.39 5.11 -17.78
C PHE A 322 -3.45 6.06 -16.56
N GLU A 323 -4.47 6.92 -16.47
CA GLU A 323 -4.66 7.80 -15.32
C GLU A 323 -5.25 7.03 -14.12
N ILE A 324 -5.03 7.51 -12.88
CA ILE A 324 -5.55 6.83 -11.68
C ILE A 324 -7.08 6.75 -11.70
N GLU A 325 -7.73 7.81 -12.17
CA GLU A 325 -9.20 7.94 -12.20
C GLU A 325 -9.86 6.91 -13.13
N ASP A 326 -9.12 6.43 -14.14
CA ASP A 326 -9.57 5.40 -15.08
C ASP A 326 -9.33 3.98 -14.56
N MET A 327 -8.60 3.83 -13.44
CA MET A 327 -8.38 2.55 -12.79
C MET A 327 -9.46 2.33 -11.76
N GLN A 328 -10.50 1.58 -12.11
CA GLN A 328 -11.35 1.03 -11.06
C GLN A 328 -10.49 0.09 -10.20
N LEU A 329 -10.32 0.47 -8.92
CA LEU A 329 -9.37 -0.07 -7.95
C LEU A 329 -9.81 -1.43 -7.42
N TRP A 330 -9.83 -2.43 -8.31
CA TRP A 330 -10.16 -3.79 -7.95
C TRP A 330 -8.89 -4.55 -7.56
N LYS A 331 -8.51 -4.49 -6.27
CA LYS A 331 -7.84 -5.65 -5.66
C LYS A 331 -8.81 -6.83 -5.77
N GLN A 332 -8.61 -7.71 -6.75
CA GLN A 332 -9.39 -8.96 -6.80
C GLN A 332 -8.87 -9.85 -5.67
N PHE A 333 -9.54 -9.84 -4.52
CA PHE A 333 -9.36 -10.90 -3.54
C PHE A 333 -9.67 -12.25 -4.22
N PRO A 334 -8.95 -13.33 -3.87
CA PRO A 334 -9.28 -14.66 -4.37
C PRO A 334 -10.77 -14.96 -4.16
N ARG A 335 -11.49 -15.23 -5.25
CA ARG A 335 -12.94 -15.43 -5.21
C ARG A 335 -13.27 -16.90 -5.00
N TYR A 336 -14.08 -17.17 -3.99
CA TYR A 336 -14.74 -18.44 -3.78
C TYR A 336 -16.17 -18.36 -4.33
N THR A 337 -16.42 -19.04 -5.44
CA THR A 337 -17.78 -19.17 -6.00
C THR A 337 -18.38 -20.51 -5.56
N PHE A 338 -19.59 -20.46 -5.02
CA PHE A 338 -20.46 -21.62 -4.83
C PHE A 338 -21.69 -21.50 -5.71
N GLU A 339 -22.10 -22.60 -6.30
CA GLU A 339 -23.30 -22.68 -7.14
C GLU A 339 -24.04 -23.98 -6.87
N SER A 340 -25.33 -23.88 -6.56
CA SER A 340 -26.25 -25.01 -6.46
C SER A 340 -27.29 -24.94 -7.58
N SER A 341 -28.29 -25.84 -7.55
CA SER A 341 -29.43 -25.71 -8.46
C SER A 341 -30.37 -24.55 -8.11
N VAL A 342 -30.16 -23.88 -6.97
CA VAL A 342 -31.06 -22.85 -6.42
C VAL A 342 -30.41 -21.47 -6.47
N TYR A 343 -29.13 -21.35 -6.10
CA TYR A 343 -28.47 -20.05 -5.98
C TYR A 343 -26.98 -20.11 -6.34
N ARG A 344 -26.44 -18.92 -6.60
CA ARG A 344 -25.01 -18.65 -6.71
C ARG A 344 -24.59 -17.66 -5.63
N ALA A 345 -23.46 -17.95 -5.00
CA ALA A 345 -22.84 -17.07 -4.01
C ALA A 345 -21.35 -16.86 -4.32
N VAL A 346 -20.85 -15.65 -4.11
CA VAL A 346 -19.43 -15.31 -4.25
C VAL A 346 -18.91 -14.69 -2.98
N VAL A 347 -17.90 -15.33 -2.38
CA VAL A 347 -17.16 -14.81 -1.23
C VAL A 347 -15.76 -14.43 -1.67
N GLU A 348 -15.31 -13.23 -1.31
CA GLU A 348 -13.94 -12.76 -1.52
C GLU A 348 -13.01 -13.23 -0.39
N GLY A 349 -11.71 -13.31 -0.65
CA GLY A 349 -10.68 -13.78 0.29
C GLY A 349 -10.60 -13.00 1.62
N ASP A 350 -11.24 -11.83 1.70
CA ASP A 350 -11.43 -11.04 2.92
C ASP A 350 -12.65 -11.45 3.75
N GLY A 351 -13.35 -12.52 3.35
CA GLY A 351 -14.57 -13.01 3.99
C GLY A 351 -15.85 -12.34 3.52
N CYS A 352 -15.79 -11.41 2.57
CA CYS A 352 -16.96 -10.67 2.12
C CYS A 352 -17.86 -11.51 1.19
N LEU A 353 -19.14 -11.70 1.55
CA LEU A 353 -20.16 -12.17 0.63
C LEU A 353 -20.56 -11.05 -0.34
N THR A 354 -19.93 -11.03 -1.51
CA THR A 354 -20.07 -10.00 -2.55
C THR A 354 -21.19 -10.28 -3.55
N GLU A 355 -21.66 -11.53 -3.64
CA GLU A 355 -22.79 -11.89 -4.48
C GLU A 355 -23.66 -12.95 -3.81
N LEU A 356 -24.97 -12.75 -3.88
CA LEU A 356 -25.98 -13.77 -3.56
C LEU A 356 -27.12 -13.63 -4.57
N ARG A 357 -27.23 -14.59 -5.47
CA ARG A 357 -28.15 -14.55 -6.60
C ARG A 357 -28.98 -15.83 -6.70
N ILE A 358 -30.29 -15.68 -6.92
CA ILE A 358 -31.27 -16.77 -7.09
C ILE A 358 -31.88 -16.63 -8.48
N GLY A 359 -31.45 -17.47 -9.43
CA GLY A 359 -31.75 -17.24 -10.85
C GLY A 359 -31.12 -15.92 -11.34
N GLU A 360 -31.95 -14.98 -11.80
CA GLU A 360 -31.52 -13.64 -12.23
C GLU A 360 -31.59 -12.58 -11.11
N ASP A 361 -32.13 -12.94 -9.95
CA ASP A 361 -32.40 -12.01 -8.85
C ASP A 361 -31.19 -11.89 -7.92
N SER A 362 -30.51 -10.74 -7.91
CA SER A 362 -29.44 -10.43 -6.96
C SER A 362 -30.01 -9.83 -5.67
N PHE A 363 -29.77 -10.49 -4.54
CA PHE A 363 -30.28 -10.07 -3.23
C PHE A 363 -29.37 -9.07 -2.51
N LEU A 364 -28.15 -8.88 -2.99
CA LEU A 364 -27.22 -7.87 -2.49
C LEU A 364 -27.18 -6.67 -3.44
N ASP A 365 -26.94 -5.50 -2.89
CA ASP A 365 -26.64 -4.30 -3.66
C ASP A 365 -25.16 -4.28 -4.08
N SER A 366 -24.83 -4.20 -5.36
CA SER A 366 -23.42 -4.20 -5.80
C SER A 366 -22.77 -2.81 -5.82
N SER A 367 -23.50 -1.76 -5.46
CA SER A 367 -23.05 -0.37 -5.57
C SER A 367 -22.41 0.17 -4.29
N HIS A 368 -22.74 -0.42 -3.12
CA HIS A 368 -22.25 0.05 -1.83
C HIS A 368 -21.15 -0.86 -1.24
N ILE A 369 -20.10 -0.25 -0.68
CA ILE A 369 -19.02 -0.96 0.02
C ILE A 369 -19.50 -1.76 1.24
N LEU A 370 -20.69 -1.44 1.76
CA LEU A 370 -21.28 -2.10 2.93
C LEU A 370 -22.05 -3.37 2.56
N SER A 371 -22.32 -3.59 1.28
CA SER A 371 -23.06 -4.75 0.77
C SER A 371 -22.26 -6.05 0.79
N ARG A 372 -21.07 -5.99 1.36
CA ARG A 372 -20.04 -7.02 1.31
C ARG A 372 -20.15 -8.06 2.42
N GLY A 373 -21.09 -7.97 3.37
CA GLY A 373 -21.25 -9.01 4.40
C GLY A 373 -20.03 -9.15 5.32
N VAL A 374 -19.61 -8.06 5.96
CA VAL A 374 -18.34 -7.97 6.72
C VAL A 374 -18.57 -7.42 8.13
N PHE A 375 -17.58 -7.64 9.01
CA PHE A 375 -17.56 -7.04 10.35
C PHE A 375 -17.24 -5.53 10.29
N TYR A 376 -17.84 -4.75 11.18
CA TYR A 376 -17.58 -3.33 11.38
C TYR A 376 -17.32 -3.03 12.86
N VAL A 377 -16.50 -2.02 13.14
CA VAL A 377 -16.34 -1.44 14.48
C VAL A 377 -17.20 -0.17 14.58
N GLY A 378 -17.84 0.06 15.73
CA GLY A 378 -18.58 1.30 16.00
C GLY A 378 -19.76 1.59 15.06
N VAL A 379 -20.11 2.88 14.89
CA VAL A 379 -21.17 3.35 14.00
C VAL A 379 -20.57 3.55 12.60
N PHE A 380 -20.51 2.47 11.80
CA PHE A 380 -19.99 2.43 10.42
C PHE A 380 -18.49 2.77 10.26
N ALA A 381 -17.68 2.63 11.32
CA ALA A 381 -16.25 2.93 11.28
C ALA A 381 -15.45 1.72 10.74
N ASN A 382 -15.37 1.64 9.41
CA ASN A 382 -14.53 0.76 8.60
C ASN A 382 -14.77 -0.77 8.74
N PRO A 383 -14.74 -1.52 7.63
CA PRO A 383 -14.80 -2.97 7.69
C PRO A 383 -13.54 -3.53 8.38
N ILE A 384 -13.71 -4.56 9.20
CA ILE A 384 -12.59 -5.24 9.85
C ILE A 384 -11.99 -6.25 8.86
N PRO A 385 -10.70 -6.11 8.48
CA PRO A 385 -10.10 -7.00 7.51
C PRO A 385 -9.88 -8.39 8.11
N LEU A 386 -10.26 -9.42 7.36
CA LEU A 386 -9.92 -10.81 7.63
C LEU A 386 -8.84 -11.22 6.64
N THR A 387 -7.60 -11.34 7.12
CA THR A 387 -6.42 -11.43 6.25
C THR A 387 -5.94 -12.87 6.01
N GLN A 388 -6.52 -13.84 6.71
CA GLN A 388 -6.24 -15.26 6.53
C GLN A 388 -7.51 -15.95 6.03
N PHE A 389 -7.44 -16.63 4.89
CA PHE A 389 -8.57 -17.39 4.38
C PHE A 389 -8.17 -18.81 3.98
N GLU A 390 -9.14 -19.71 4.06
CA GLU A 390 -8.96 -21.11 3.73
C GLU A 390 -10.23 -21.67 3.06
N LYS A 391 -10.02 -22.41 1.96
CA LYS A 391 -11.03 -23.29 1.40
C LYS A 391 -10.97 -24.64 2.10
N ALA A 392 -11.64 -24.75 3.25
CA ALA A 392 -11.66 -25.96 4.07
C ALA A 392 -12.45 -27.14 3.42
N GLY A 393 -13.10 -26.91 2.27
CA GLY A 393 -13.76 -27.95 1.48
C GLY A 393 -14.45 -27.41 0.23
N PRO A 394 -15.13 -28.28 -0.55
CA PRO A 394 -15.88 -27.87 -1.75
C PRO A 394 -17.11 -27.01 -1.45
N THR A 395 -17.51 -26.93 -0.18
CA THR A 395 -18.68 -26.17 0.28
C THR A 395 -18.38 -25.33 1.53
N ILE A 396 -17.11 -25.24 1.94
CA ILE A 396 -16.71 -24.56 3.18
C ILE A 396 -15.62 -23.55 2.87
N PHE A 397 -15.87 -22.31 3.28
CA PHE A 397 -14.93 -21.20 3.20
C PHE A 397 -14.78 -20.59 4.60
N GLU A 398 -13.57 -20.24 5.00
CA GLU A 398 -13.28 -19.55 6.25
C GLU A 398 -12.37 -18.36 5.97
N ALA A 399 -12.66 -17.21 6.57
CA ALA A 399 -11.74 -16.08 6.66
C ALA A 399 -11.64 -15.63 8.12
N LYS A 400 -10.45 -15.23 8.55
CA LYS A 400 -10.17 -14.81 9.93
C LYS A 400 -9.00 -13.84 10.01
N ASN A 401 -8.92 -13.18 11.15
CA ASN A 401 -7.70 -12.57 11.65
C ASN A 401 -7.39 -13.18 13.04
N THR A 402 -6.53 -12.55 13.83
CA THR A 402 -6.19 -13.06 15.17
C THR A 402 -7.32 -12.96 16.21
N LYS A 403 -8.45 -12.32 15.86
CA LYS A 403 -9.49 -11.84 16.78
C LYS A 403 -10.91 -12.18 16.37
N GLN A 404 -11.20 -12.22 15.08
CA GLN A 404 -12.51 -12.57 14.54
C GLN A 404 -12.38 -13.60 13.42
N SER A 405 -13.47 -14.34 13.21
CA SER A 405 -13.62 -15.24 12.08
C SER A 405 -15.01 -15.19 11.49
N ILE A 406 -15.09 -15.42 10.18
CA ILE A 406 -16.31 -15.77 9.47
C ILE A 406 -16.10 -17.10 8.75
N ARG A 407 -17.04 -18.03 8.93
CA ARG A 407 -17.01 -19.32 8.25
C ARG A 407 -18.35 -19.58 7.57
N TYR A 408 -18.28 -19.78 6.27
CA TYR A 408 -19.41 -20.13 5.43
C TYR A 408 -19.45 -21.64 5.18
N ARG A 409 -20.65 -22.22 5.31
CA ARG A 409 -20.97 -23.55 4.80
C ARG A 409 -22.15 -23.43 3.84
N PHE A 410 -21.88 -23.68 2.57
CA PHE A 410 -22.86 -23.59 1.50
C PHE A 410 -23.57 -24.94 1.30
N LEU A 411 -24.88 -24.93 1.36
CA LEU A 411 -25.75 -26.10 1.14
C LEU A 411 -26.65 -25.84 -0.08
N GLN A 412 -27.48 -26.82 -0.45
CA GLN A 412 -28.30 -26.75 -1.68
C GLN A 412 -29.24 -25.53 -1.71
N ASP A 413 -29.90 -25.25 -0.58
CA ASP A 413 -30.99 -24.28 -0.43
C ASP A 413 -30.73 -23.26 0.69
N ARG A 414 -29.52 -23.25 1.26
CA ARG A 414 -29.17 -22.39 2.39
C ARG A 414 -27.68 -22.17 2.56
N ILE A 415 -27.34 -21.11 3.30
CA ILE A 415 -25.99 -20.75 3.70
C ILE A 415 -25.94 -20.71 5.23
N LEU A 416 -25.00 -21.43 5.84
CA LEU A 416 -24.67 -21.26 7.25
C LEU A 416 -23.47 -20.33 7.39
N ILE A 417 -23.57 -19.32 8.23
CA ILE A 417 -22.50 -18.35 8.52
C ILE A 417 -22.20 -18.41 10.02
N GLU A 418 -21.02 -18.89 10.37
CA GLU A 418 -20.51 -18.94 11.75
C GLU A 418 -19.59 -17.73 11.96
N LEU A 419 -19.94 -16.89 12.93
CA LEU A 419 -19.24 -15.66 13.27
C LEU A 419 -18.63 -15.78 14.67
N SER A 420 -17.39 -15.32 14.85
CA SER A 420 -16.77 -15.20 16.17
C SER A 420 -16.14 -13.82 16.38
N ASN A 421 -16.24 -13.29 17.60
CA ASN A 421 -15.55 -12.07 18.01
C ASN A 421 -14.85 -12.28 19.36
N SER A 422 -13.53 -12.35 19.36
CA SER A 422 -12.70 -12.42 20.59
C SER A 422 -12.01 -11.09 20.93
N GLU A 423 -12.42 -10.00 20.26
CA GLU A 423 -11.93 -8.65 20.54
C GLU A 423 -12.50 -8.10 21.86
N ARG A 424 -11.92 -7.02 22.36
CA ARG A 424 -12.41 -6.32 23.57
C ARG A 424 -13.66 -5.46 23.32
N GLU A 425 -13.96 -5.17 22.06
CA GLU A 425 -15.09 -4.35 21.65
C GLU A 425 -16.12 -5.18 20.86
N ALA A 426 -17.37 -4.74 20.89
CA ALA A 426 -18.43 -5.34 20.10
C ALA A 426 -18.20 -5.07 18.59
N ALA A 427 -18.41 -6.08 17.76
CA ALA A 427 -18.36 -5.98 16.31
C ALA A 427 -19.77 -6.06 15.73
N ARG A 428 -19.97 -5.53 14.51
CA ARG A 428 -21.25 -5.67 13.79
C ARG A 428 -21.05 -6.38 12.47
N PHE A 429 -21.77 -7.45 12.21
CA PHE A 429 -21.89 -8.03 10.88
C PHE A 429 -23.01 -7.33 10.11
N VAL A 430 -22.74 -6.85 8.91
CA VAL A 430 -23.68 -6.02 8.14
C VAL A 430 -23.84 -6.52 6.71
N MET A 431 -25.09 -6.60 6.24
CA MET A 431 -25.44 -6.86 4.85
C MET A 431 -26.40 -5.78 4.35
N VAL A 432 -26.07 -5.16 3.21
CA VAL A 432 -26.99 -4.29 2.47
C VAL A 432 -27.69 -5.12 1.41
N LEU A 433 -29.01 -5.12 1.47
CA LEU A 433 -29.84 -5.88 0.54
C LEU A 433 -30.25 -5.01 -0.65
N ASN A 434 -30.64 -5.66 -1.75
CA ASN A 434 -31.07 -4.98 -2.97
C ASN A 434 -32.27 -4.05 -2.71
N SER A 435 -32.22 -2.82 -3.23
CA SER A 435 -33.29 -1.81 -3.06
C SER A 435 -34.64 -2.22 -3.64
N ARG A 436 -34.68 -3.22 -4.53
CA ARG A 436 -35.92 -3.74 -5.14
C ARG A 436 -36.62 -4.81 -4.29
N ILE A 437 -36.08 -5.19 -3.14
CA ILE A 437 -36.71 -6.20 -2.27
C ILE A 437 -38.08 -5.71 -1.78
N GLU A 438 -39.10 -6.51 -2.06
CA GLU A 438 -40.48 -6.24 -1.67
C GLU A 438 -40.71 -6.65 -0.21
N SER A 439 -41.28 -5.73 0.57
CA SER A 439 -42.04 -6.05 1.80
C SER A 439 -41.29 -6.72 2.97
N VAL A 440 -40.10 -6.24 3.34
CA VAL A 440 -39.63 -6.46 4.72
C VAL A 440 -40.00 -5.27 5.59
N PRO A 441 -40.66 -5.43 6.76
CA PRO A 441 -40.92 -4.30 7.66
C PRO A 441 -39.61 -3.63 8.05
N MET A 442 -39.36 -2.44 7.51
CA MET A 442 -38.14 -1.66 7.74
C MET A 442 -38.30 -0.90 9.05
N GLU A 443 -37.75 -1.47 10.13
CA GLU A 443 -37.38 -0.85 11.40
C GLU A 443 -37.66 -1.80 12.57
N GLY A 444 -36.60 -2.35 13.17
CA GLY A 444 -36.66 -3.00 14.48
C GLY A 444 -35.84 -4.27 14.59
N GLU A 445 -35.72 -4.76 15.82
CA GLU A 445 -35.14 -6.07 16.12
C GLU A 445 -36.00 -7.18 15.50
N LEU A 446 -35.35 -8.19 14.91
CA LEU A 446 -36.02 -9.32 14.30
C LEU A 446 -36.36 -10.37 15.37
N ASN A 447 -37.62 -10.40 15.78
CA ASN A 447 -38.15 -11.39 16.73
C ASN A 447 -38.71 -12.66 16.05
N GLU A 448 -38.89 -12.62 14.73
CA GLU A 448 -39.36 -13.71 13.89
C GLU A 448 -38.62 -13.69 12.54
N PRO A 449 -38.43 -14.83 11.85
CA PRO A 449 -37.80 -14.84 10.54
C PRO A 449 -38.60 -14.00 9.53
N ARG A 450 -37.90 -13.34 8.62
CA ARG A 450 -38.48 -12.49 7.57
C ARG A 450 -38.05 -12.97 6.20
N ARG A 451 -38.97 -13.01 5.24
CA ARG A 451 -38.65 -13.27 3.84
C ARG A 451 -38.50 -11.95 3.10
N ALA A 452 -37.29 -11.68 2.63
CA ALA A 452 -37.04 -10.70 1.58
C ALA A 452 -37.42 -11.34 0.25
N ILE A 453 -38.35 -10.71 -0.49
CA ILE A 453 -38.83 -11.22 -1.78
C ILE A 453 -38.29 -10.32 -2.88
N LEU A 454 -37.78 -10.91 -3.96
CA LEU A 454 -37.35 -10.18 -5.16
C LEU A 454 -37.74 -11.01 -6.38
N GLY A 455 -38.69 -10.50 -7.17
CA GLY A 455 -39.31 -11.29 -8.24
C GLY A 455 -39.96 -12.55 -7.70
N ASP A 456 -39.65 -13.69 -8.31
CA ASP A 456 -40.14 -15.01 -7.91
C ASP A 456 -39.19 -15.73 -6.94
N SER A 457 -38.29 -14.99 -6.29
CA SER A 457 -37.23 -15.51 -5.42
C SER A 457 -37.37 -14.98 -3.99
N TYR A 458 -36.90 -15.73 -3.00
CA TYR A 458 -36.84 -15.26 -1.61
C TYR A 458 -35.50 -15.54 -0.91
N LEU A 459 -35.18 -14.66 0.05
CA LEU A 459 -34.14 -14.84 1.06
C LEU A 459 -34.80 -14.78 2.44
N GLU A 460 -34.79 -15.88 3.18
CA GLU A 460 -35.27 -15.94 4.56
C GLU A 460 -34.15 -15.50 5.52
N ILE A 461 -34.33 -14.30 6.07
CA ILE A 461 -33.48 -13.71 7.10
C ILE A 461 -33.95 -14.26 8.47
N PRO A 462 -33.07 -14.83 9.29
CA PRO A 462 -33.45 -15.41 10.58
C PRO A 462 -33.92 -14.33 11.57
N ALA A 463 -34.57 -14.77 12.66
CA ALA A 463 -34.94 -13.94 13.80
C ALA A 463 -33.70 -13.52 14.63
N LEU A 464 -32.76 -12.82 13.99
CA LEU A 464 -31.49 -12.44 14.58
C LEU A 464 -31.04 -11.09 14.03
N GLY A 465 -30.62 -10.20 14.93
CA GLY A 465 -30.18 -8.87 14.59
C GLY A 465 -31.33 -7.93 14.23
N ARG A 466 -30.98 -6.83 13.59
CA ARG A 466 -31.86 -5.70 13.32
C ARG A 466 -31.96 -5.45 11.83
N LEU A 467 -33.17 -5.22 11.35
CA LEU A 467 -33.39 -4.70 10.02
C LEU A 467 -33.75 -3.22 10.09
N SER A 468 -33.08 -2.41 9.28
CA SER A 468 -33.26 -0.96 9.23
C SER A 468 -33.18 -0.45 7.79
N GLY A 469 -33.69 0.74 7.55
CA GLY A 469 -33.69 1.37 6.23
C GLY A 469 -34.76 2.46 6.13
N PRO A 470 -34.73 3.30 5.09
CA PRO A 470 -33.83 3.21 3.95
C PRO A 470 -32.39 3.66 4.28
N PHE A 471 -31.42 2.79 3.97
CA PHE A 471 -30.00 3.15 3.82
C PHE A 471 -29.77 3.54 2.34
N ALA A 472 -28.63 4.17 2.00
CA ALA A 472 -28.29 4.73 0.67
C ALA A 472 -29.14 4.23 -0.52
N GLU A 473 -29.84 5.15 -1.19
CA GLU A 473 -30.70 4.87 -2.37
C GLU A 473 -31.87 3.89 -2.11
N GLY A 474 -32.31 3.76 -0.86
CA GLY A 474 -33.50 2.98 -0.50
C GLY A 474 -33.21 1.52 -0.13
N CYS A 475 -31.94 1.14 0.00
CA CYS A 475 -31.54 -0.22 0.32
C CYS A 475 -31.88 -0.60 1.77
N PRO A 476 -32.39 -1.81 2.02
CA PRO A 476 -32.49 -2.39 3.35
C PRO A 476 -31.11 -2.73 3.92
N LEU A 477 -30.92 -2.52 5.22
CA LEU A 477 -29.72 -2.87 5.96
C LEU A 477 -30.07 -3.89 7.04
N TRP A 478 -29.43 -5.06 7.00
CA TRP A 478 -29.48 -6.06 8.05
C TRP A 478 -28.17 -6.08 8.83
N GLU A 479 -28.25 -5.90 10.15
CA GLU A 479 -27.08 -5.87 11.03
C GLU A 479 -27.22 -6.83 12.22
N ILE A 480 -26.13 -7.47 12.62
CA ILE A 480 -26.05 -8.32 13.80
C ILE A 480 -24.88 -7.83 14.66
N SER A 481 -25.15 -7.51 15.93
CA SER A 481 -24.09 -7.17 16.89
C SER A 481 -23.51 -8.45 17.51
N LEU A 482 -22.18 -8.50 17.65
CA LEU A 482 -21.42 -9.56 18.30
C LEU A 482 -20.61 -8.97 19.45
N GLU A 483 -20.98 -9.30 20.68
CA GLU A 483 -20.29 -8.84 21.88
C GLU A 483 -18.90 -9.50 22.03
N PRO A 484 -18.00 -8.92 22.85
CA PRO A 484 -16.71 -9.54 23.18
C PRO A 484 -16.85 -10.99 23.68
N GLY A 485 -16.16 -11.92 23.02
CA GLY A 485 -16.18 -13.35 23.31
C GLY A 485 -17.39 -14.11 22.75
N GLU A 486 -18.24 -13.46 21.95
CA GLU A 486 -19.45 -14.08 21.41
C GLU A 486 -19.19 -14.85 20.11
N GLU A 487 -19.90 -15.98 19.97
CA GLU A 487 -20.04 -16.71 18.71
C GLU A 487 -21.51 -16.75 18.31
N LYS A 488 -21.80 -16.58 17.01
CA LYS A 488 -23.15 -16.67 16.46
C LYS A 488 -23.17 -17.53 15.20
N THR A 489 -24.25 -18.28 15.01
CA THR A 489 -24.52 -19.00 13.77
C THR A 489 -25.77 -18.44 13.12
N ILE A 490 -25.65 -18.10 11.85
CA ILE A 490 -26.70 -17.57 11.00
C ILE A 490 -27.06 -18.64 9.98
N GLU A 491 -28.35 -18.82 9.74
CA GLU A 491 -28.87 -19.64 8.64
C GLU A 491 -29.69 -18.76 7.70
N LEU A 492 -29.19 -18.59 6.47
CA LEU A 492 -29.90 -17.92 5.39
C LEU A 492 -30.51 -18.98 4.47
N LYS A 493 -31.84 -19.04 4.36
CA LYS A 493 -32.49 -19.93 3.39
C LYS A 493 -32.84 -19.17 2.13
N VAL A 494 -32.69 -19.83 0.99
CA VAL A 494 -32.91 -19.25 -0.33
C VAL A 494 -33.76 -20.19 -1.17
N GLY A 495 -34.62 -19.63 -2.01
CA GLY A 495 -35.47 -20.43 -2.87
C GLY A 495 -36.33 -19.60 -3.82
N LYS A 496 -37.17 -20.30 -4.58
CA LYS A 496 -38.25 -19.68 -5.36
C LYS A 496 -39.51 -19.59 -4.53
N THR A 497 -40.34 -18.57 -4.76
CA THR A 497 -41.59 -18.37 -4.00
C THR A 497 -42.64 -19.44 -4.26
N ASP A 498 -42.52 -20.15 -5.38
CA ASP A 498 -43.44 -21.18 -5.84
C ASP A 498 -43.07 -22.61 -5.37
N GLU A 499 -41.94 -22.75 -4.66
CA GLU A 499 -41.43 -23.99 -4.05
C GLU A 499 -41.46 -23.90 -2.51
#